data_AF-A0A1R7T677-F1
#
_entry.id   AF-A0A1R7T677-F1
#
_cell.length_a   1.000
_cell.length_b   1.000
_cell.length_c   1.000
_cell.angle_alpha   90.00
_cell.angle_beta   90.00
_cell.angle_gamma   90.00
#
_symmetry.space_group_name_H-M   'P 1'
#
loop_
_entity.id
_entity.type
_entity.pdbx_description
1 polymer ?
#
loop_
_entity_poly.entity_id
_entity_poly.type
_entity_poly.pdbx_seq_one_letter_code
_entity_poly.pdbx_strand_id
1 'polypeptide(L)'
;MKKMLAIVAVLTFVTGAMAATVTLTDGGVDENGLVTVGYTYDGEDAPVAFGLVVDSDVSISAVAVPAFYDVFIDSAYTLGDGYTYPGEGTSTGIPTAQVGVAGELALPATDFAISAGGLKDGETDLPPQTEAEQFFTLQIADFGSLAEGTYEIAIAADDVRGGVVSEAGAFDVVGTTITVEVSAGAECDCYGDVPTFNPIEGGFVRDGVVNVNDLNRVIDAYVTAGGPFAVDEAAELYCADVPTFNPIEGGFVTDGQVNVNDINAIVAAIIDAGGGDAPCIQQ
;
A
#
# COMPACT_ATOMS: atom_id res chain seq x y z
N MET A 1 -55.56 3.35 51.44
CA MET A 1 -54.19 2.98 51.00
C MET A 1 -53.82 3.99 49.93
N LYS A 2 -53.26 5.17 50.25
CA LYS A 2 -51.85 5.50 50.53
C LYS A 2 -50.88 4.96 49.45
N LYS A 3 -50.47 5.90 48.58
CA LYS A 3 -49.17 6.06 47.90
C LYS A 3 -48.77 5.03 46.83
N MET A 4 -48.70 5.47 45.57
CA MET A 4 -47.45 5.46 44.78
C MET A 4 -47.61 6.39 43.56
N LEU A 5 -47.27 7.66 43.80
CA LEU A 5 -46.65 8.58 42.85
C LEU A 5 -45.13 8.46 43.11
N ALA A 6 -44.30 8.65 42.07
CA ALA A 6 -42.86 8.34 41.95
C ALA A 6 -42.65 6.92 41.37
N ILE A 7 -42.26 6.76 40.11
CA ILE A 7 -40.92 7.12 39.63
C ILE A 7 -40.98 8.20 38.54
N VAL A 8 -40.44 9.34 38.96
CA VAL A 8 -39.96 10.47 38.17
C VAL A 8 -38.67 10.04 37.45
N ALA A 9 -38.53 10.47 36.20
CA ALA A 9 -37.29 10.73 35.47
C ALA A 9 -36.16 9.68 35.56
N VAL A 10 -36.00 8.92 34.47
CA VAL A 10 -34.68 8.75 33.86
C VAL A 10 -34.77 9.28 32.43
N LEU A 11 -35.17 10.54 32.33
CA LEU A 11 -34.80 11.42 31.22
C LEU A 11 -33.90 12.46 31.87
N THR A 12 -32.73 12.69 31.30
CA THR A 12 -31.62 13.54 31.79
C THR A 12 -30.71 12.94 32.87
N PHE A 13 -29.79 12.08 32.44
CA PHE A 13 -28.36 12.40 32.30
C PHE A 13 -27.76 11.40 31.31
N VAL A 14 -28.14 11.49 30.02
CA VAL A 14 -27.16 11.18 28.99
C VAL A 14 -26.33 12.45 28.90
N THR A 15 -25.41 12.63 29.87
CA THR A 15 -24.12 13.19 29.46
C THR A 15 -23.75 12.34 28.25
N GLY A 16 -23.56 12.96 27.09
CA GLY A 16 -23.02 12.21 25.96
C GLY A 16 -21.72 11.59 26.45
N ALA A 17 -21.79 10.33 26.90
CA ALA A 17 -20.66 9.45 26.80
C ALA A 17 -20.48 9.44 25.30
N MET A 18 -19.55 10.28 24.83
CA MET A 18 -19.08 10.17 23.45
C MET A 18 -18.82 8.68 23.30
N ALA A 19 -19.50 8.04 22.34
CA ALA A 19 -19.18 6.66 22.02
C ALA A 19 -17.66 6.63 21.86
N ALA A 20 -17.00 5.67 22.49
CA ALA A 20 -15.56 5.52 22.31
C ALA A 20 -15.30 5.49 20.80
N THR A 21 -14.21 6.10 20.37
CA THR A 21 -13.86 6.27 18.97
C THR A 21 -12.73 5.32 18.62
N VAL A 22 -12.85 4.65 17.47
CA VAL A 22 -11.71 4.04 16.77
C VAL A 22 -11.28 4.97 15.66
N THR A 23 -9.99 5.33 15.65
CA THR A 23 -9.40 6.14 14.59
C THR A 23 -8.49 5.26 13.76
N LEU A 24 -8.79 5.14 12.47
CA LEU A 24 -7.90 4.51 11.49
C LEU A 24 -6.83 5.51 11.04
N THR A 25 -5.61 5.04 10.85
CA THR A 25 -4.46 5.85 10.45
C THR A 25 -3.79 5.24 9.22
N ASP A 26 -3.35 6.12 8.32
CA ASP A 26 -2.51 5.74 7.19
C ASP A 26 -1.09 5.42 7.71
N GLY A 27 -0.69 4.14 7.60
CA GLY A 27 0.65 3.66 7.94
C GLY A 27 1.63 3.68 6.77
N GLY A 28 1.18 4.08 5.58
CA GLY A 28 1.95 4.15 4.34
C GLY A 28 1.89 2.89 3.48
N VAL A 29 2.52 3.00 2.32
CA VAL A 29 2.69 1.92 1.33
C VAL A 29 4.18 1.68 1.15
N ASP A 30 4.60 0.42 1.18
CA ASP A 30 6.01 0.05 0.93
C ASP A 30 6.32 -0.13 -0.57
N GLU A 31 7.59 -0.41 -0.87
CA GLU A 31 8.09 -0.64 -2.23
C GLU A 31 7.46 -1.86 -2.94
N ASN A 32 6.81 -2.75 -2.19
CA ASN A 32 6.16 -3.95 -2.71
C ASN A 32 4.63 -3.79 -2.81
N GLY A 33 4.09 -2.60 -2.54
CA GLY A 33 2.66 -2.35 -2.54
C GLY A 33 1.94 -2.91 -1.31
N LEU A 34 2.65 -3.15 -0.21
CA LEU A 34 2.06 -3.49 1.08
C LEU A 34 1.58 -2.21 1.76
N VAL A 35 0.27 -2.11 1.94
CA VAL A 35 -0.40 -1.00 2.61
C VAL A 35 -0.55 -1.34 4.08
N THR A 36 -0.11 -0.44 4.96
CA THR A 36 -0.29 -0.60 6.42
C THR A 36 -1.38 0.34 6.91
N VAL A 37 -2.35 -0.19 7.64
CA VAL A 37 -3.43 0.57 8.25
C VAL A 37 -3.33 0.45 9.75
N GLY A 38 -3.01 1.56 10.42
CA GLY A 38 -3.00 1.64 11.87
C GLY A 38 -4.42 1.86 12.42
N TYR A 39 -4.64 1.50 13.67
CA TYR A 39 -5.81 1.92 14.41
C TYR A 39 -5.52 2.14 15.90
N THR A 40 -6.20 3.13 16.45
CA THR A 40 -6.21 3.45 17.89
C THR A 40 -7.63 3.58 18.39
N TYR A 41 -7.84 3.42 19.69
CA TYR A 41 -9.15 3.59 20.32
C TYR A 41 -9.04 4.30 21.66
N ASP A 42 -10.06 5.09 22.04
CA ASP A 42 -10.06 5.93 23.25
C ASP A 42 -11.01 5.43 24.38
N GLY A 43 -11.47 4.19 24.28
CA GLY A 43 -12.35 3.53 25.26
C GLY A 43 -11.63 2.74 26.35
N GLU A 44 -12.34 2.47 27.46
CA GLU A 44 -11.85 1.58 28.54
C GLU A 44 -11.81 0.10 28.10
N ASP A 45 -12.64 -0.27 27.12
CA ASP A 45 -12.70 -1.61 26.56
C ASP A 45 -12.12 -1.61 25.14
N ALA A 46 -11.31 -2.61 24.82
CA ALA A 46 -10.75 -2.77 23.49
C ALA A 46 -11.80 -3.24 22.45
N PRO A 47 -11.61 -2.89 21.16
CA PRO A 47 -12.42 -3.44 20.07
C PRO A 47 -12.29 -4.96 19.98
N VAL A 48 -13.42 -5.66 20.08
CA VAL A 48 -13.49 -7.14 19.97
C VAL A 48 -13.94 -7.59 18.59
N ALA A 49 -14.54 -6.69 17.79
CA ALA A 49 -14.82 -6.93 16.38
C ALA A 49 -14.88 -5.64 15.55
N PHE A 50 -14.59 -5.75 14.25
CA PHE A 50 -14.68 -4.70 13.23
C PHE A 50 -15.53 -5.17 12.05
N GLY A 51 -16.36 -4.28 11.52
CA GLY A 51 -16.95 -4.35 10.17
C GLY A 51 -16.52 -3.10 9.40
N LEU A 52 -15.60 -3.27 8.44
CA LEU A 52 -15.05 -2.19 7.62
C LEU A 52 -15.41 -2.40 6.15
N VAL A 53 -15.63 -1.30 5.43
CA VAL A 53 -15.66 -1.29 3.95
C VAL A 53 -14.32 -0.76 3.44
N VAL A 54 -13.78 -1.44 2.42
CA VAL A 54 -12.64 -0.97 1.63
C VAL A 54 -13.16 -0.64 0.23
N ASP A 55 -12.90 0.58 -0.21
CA ASP A 55 -13.17 1.11 -1.56
C ASP A 55 -11.81 1.54 -2.15
N SER A 56 -11.37 0.88 -3.22
CA SER A 56 -10.00 0.98 -3.70
C SER A 56 -9.94 1.14 -5.22
N ASP A 57 -9.16 2.11 -5.70
CA ASP A 57 -8.87 2.29 -7.12
C ASP A 57 -7.99 1.16 -7.69
N VAL A 58 -7.31 0.41 -6.81
CA VAL A 58 -6.43 -0.72 -7.16
C VAL A 58 -7.01 -2.04 -6.67
N SER A 59 -6.65 -3.13 -7.33
CA SER A 59 -7.05 -4.47 -6.88
C SER A 59 -6.23 -4.86 -5.64
N ILE A 60 -6.88 -5.36 -4.59
CA ILE A 60 -6.20 -5.85 -3.38
C ILE A 60 -6.16 -7.37 -3.41
N SER A 61 -4.96 -7.93 -3.48
CA SER A 61 -4.69 -9.37 -3.54
C SER A 61 -4.67 -10.05 -2.18
N ALA A 62 -4.34 -9.38 -1.08
CA ALA A 62 -4.33 -10.02 0.23
C ALA A 62 -4.69 -9.05 1.36
N VAL A 63 -5.20 -9.59 2.47
CA VAL A 63 -5.44 -8.86 3.71
C VAL A 63 -4.84 -9.67 4.85
N ALA A 64 -3.99 -9.06 5.67
CA ALA A 64 -3.49 -9.67 6.90
C ALA A 64 -3.91 -8.83 8.11
N VAL A 65 -4.45 -9.49 9.14
CA VAL A 65 -4.82 -8.85 10.41
C VAL A 65 -3.97 -9.42 11.54
N PRO A 66 -3.98 -8.78 12.72
CA PRO A 66 -3.41 -9.37 13.91
C PRO A 66 -4.05 -10.73 14.26
N ALA A 67 -3.22 -11.69 14.68
CA ALA A 67 -3.59 -13.10 14.85
C ALA A 67 -4.67 -13.38 15.91
N PHE A 68 -5.06 -12.38 16.71
CA PHE A 68 -6.11 -12.51 17.72
C PHE A 68 -7.52 -12.25 17.17
N TYR A 69 -7.66 -11.83 15.92
CA TYR A 69 -8.95 -11.75 15.25
C TYR A 69 -9.17 -12.93 14.31
N ASP A 70 -10.36 -13.51 14.36
CA ASP A 70 -10.87 -14.31 13.24
C ASP A 70 -11.37 -13.37 12.15
N VAL A 71 -10.93 -13.56 10.90
CA VAL A 71 -11.33 -12.71 9.76
C VAL A 71 -12.28 -13.41 8.83
N PHE A 72 -13.34 -12.69 8.53
CA PHE A 72 -14.33 -12.97 7.52
C PHE A 72 -14.23 -11.86 6.46
N ILE A 73 -13.78 -12.21 5.26
CA ILE A 73 -13.82 -11.30 4.13
C ILE A 73 -14.97 -11.71 3.22
N ASP A 74 -15.86 -10.77 2.94
CA ASP A 74 -16.99 -10.95 2.05
C ASP A 74 -16.97 -9.89 0.94
N SER A 75 -17.51 -10.24 -0.22
CA SER A 75 -17.83 -9.31 -1.29
C SER A 75 -18.72 -8.19 -0.75
N ALA A 76 -18.49 -6.94 -1.18
CA ALA A 76 -19.35 -5.82 -0.84
C ALA A 76 -20.77 -6.06 -1.40
N TYR A 77 -21.67 -6.66 -0.61
CA TYR A 77 -23.02 -6.99 -1.06
C TYR A 77 -23.92 -5.75 -1.09
N THR A 78 -24.72 -5.64 -2.15
CA THR A 78 -25.79 -4.64 -2.27
C THR A 78 -27.05 -5.17 -1.59
N LEU A 79 -27.59 -4.40 -0.63
CA LEU A 79 -28.87 -4.52 0.08
C LEU A 79 -29.81 -5.69 -0.31
N GLY A 80 -29.99 -6.62 0.63
CA GLY A 80 -31.12 -7.54 0.71
C GLY A 80 -31.25 -8.09 2.13
N ASP A 81 -32.24 -7.58 2.87
CA ASP A 81 -32.65 -7.91 4.24
C ASP A 81 -32.07 -9.21 4.87
N GLY A 82 -31.22 -9.03 5.90
CA GLY A 82 -31.00 -10.05 6.93
C GLY A 82 -29.56 -10.55 7.06
N TYR A 83 -28.93 -10.26 8.21
CA TYR A 83 -27.71 -10.94 8.66
C TYR A 83 -28.01 -12.42 8.86
N THR A 84 -27.43 -13.29 8.03
CA THR A 84 -27.47 -14.74 8.25
C THR A 84 -26.04 -15.22 8.45
N TYR A 85 -25.70 -15.60 9.69
CA TYR A 85 -24.42 -16.25 9.99
C TYR A 85 -24.27 -17.50 9.12
N PRO A 86 -23.13 -17.74 8.45
CA PRO A 86 -22.88 -18.96 7.70
C PRO A 86 -22.59 -20.09 8.70
N GLY A 87 -23.64 -20.55 9.37
CA GLY A 87 -23.62 -21.64 10.35
C GLY A 87 -24.92 -22.43 10.38
N GLU A 88 -26.05 -21.84 9.97
CA GLU A 88 -27.32 -22.55 9.87
C GLU A 88 -28.03 -22.28 8.54
N GLY A 89 -27.63 -23.07 7.52
CA GLY A 89 -28.52 -23.39 6.40
C GLY A 89 -28.73 -22.32 5.34
N THR A 90 -28.30 -22.64 4.12
CA THR A 90 -28.65 -21.99 2.84
C THR A 90 -27.88 -20.71 2.48
N SER A 91 -26.60 -20.92 2.14
CA SER A 91 -25.87 -20.30 1.02
C SER A 91 -26.26 -18.88 0.58
N THR A 92 -25.47 -17.87 0.94
CA THR A 92 -24.62 -17.07 0.02
C THR A 92 -23.75 -16.13 0.87
N GLY A 93 -22.43 -16.33 0.77
CA GLY A 93 -21.41 -15.80 1.68
C GLY A 93 -20.56 -16.97 2.16
N ILE A 94 -19.69 -17.49 1.29
CA ILE A 94 -18.73 -18.53 1.70
C ILE A 94 -17.61 -17.78 2.42
N PRO A 95 -17.33 -18.05 3.71
CA PRO A 95 -16.16 -17.50 4.39
C PRO A 95 -14.92 -17.90 3.60
N THR A 96 -14.17 -16.93 3.10
CA THR A 96 -12.99 -17.24 2.28
C THR A 96 -11.78 -17.61 3.15
N ALA A 97 -11.77 -17.24 4.44
CA ALA A 97 -10.73 -17.58 5.42
C ALA A 97 -11.34 -18.07 6.74
N GLN A 98 -10.70 -19.06 7.38
CA GLN A 98 -10.97 -19.43 8.77
C GLN A 98 -9.64 -19.87 9.44
N VAL A 99 -9.27 -19.14 10.50
CA VAL A 99 -8.38 -19.48 11.65
C VAL A 99 -6.87 -19.73 11.43
N GLY A 100 -6.05 -18.97 12.18
CA GLY A 100 -4.89 -19.52 12.91
C GLY A 100 -3.47 -19.25 12.38
N VAL A 101 -3.33 -18.57 11.25
CA VAL A 101 -2.05 -18.08 10.70
C VAL A 101 -2.36 -16.74 10.03
N ALA A 102 -1.48 -15.73 10.10
CA ALA A 102 -1.59 -14.55 9.23
C ALA A 102 -1.73 -15.06 7.78
N GLY A 103 -2.94 -14.98 7.24
CA GLY A 103 -3.31 -15.67 6.01
C GLY A 103 -3.43 -14.66 4.89
N GLU A 104 -2.58 -14.81 3.88
CA GLU A 104 -2.74 -14.07 2.62
C GLU A 104 -4.02 -14.55 1.93
N LEU A 105 -5.07 -13.75 2.03
CA LEU A 105 -6.37 -14.08 1.47
C LEU A 105 -6.49 -13.46 0.07
N ALA A 106 -6.27 -14.27 -0.97
CA ALA A 106 -6.44 -13.89 -2.37
C ALA A 106 -7.83 -13.27 -2.65
N LEU A 107 -7.94 -11.95 -2.70
CA LEU A 107 -9.11 -11.24 -3.19
C LEU A 107 -8.78 -10.62 -4.55
N PRO A 108 -9.65 -10.71 -5.56
CA PRO A 108 -9.46 -9.95 -6.78
C PRO A 108 -10.54 -8.87 -6.87
N ALA A 109 -10.62 -7.99 -5.87
CA ALA A 109 -11.65 -6.95 -5.84
C ALA A 109 -11.07 -5.58 -5.45
N THR A 110 -11.65 -4.55 -6.08
CA THR A 110 -11.49 -3.13 -5.73
C THR A 110 -12.34 -2.77 -4.51
N ASP A 111 -13.46 -3.46 -4.31
CA ASP A 111 -14.37 -3.21 -3.18
C ASP A 111 -14.67 -4.48 -2.39
N PHE A 112 -14.46 -4.46 -1.09
CA PHE A 112 -14.77 -5.58 -0.21
C PHE A 112 -15.03 -5.12 1.22
N ALA A 113 -15.50 -6.04 2.07
CA ALA A 113 -15.67 -5.77 3.48
C ALA A 113 -14.83 -6.70 4.34
N ILE A 114 -14.22 -6.13 5.36
CA ILE A 114 -13.46 -6.85 6.38
C ILE A 114 -14.35 -6.97 7.61
N SER A 115 -14.68 -8.20 8.00
CA SER A 115 -15.32 -8.49 9.28
C SER A 115 -14.33 -9.29 10.13
N ALA A 116 -13.81 -8.69 11.19
CA ALA A 116 -12.82 -9.32 12.07
C ALA A 116 -13.39 -9.40 13.49
N GLY A 117 -13.24 -10.51 14.21
CA GLY A 117 -13.73 -10.60 15.59
C GLY A 117 -13.16 -11.77 16.36
N GLY A 118 -12.99 -11.62 17.68
CA GLY A 118 -12.63 -12.74 18.54
C GLY A 118 -13.85 -13.63 18.78
N LEU A 119 -13.85 -14.86 18.27
CA LEU A 119 -14.85 -15.84 18.71
C LEU A 119 -14.60 -16.14 20.19
N LYS A 120 -15.59 -15.81 21.04
CA LYS A 120 -15.56 -16.10 22.48
C LYS A 120 -15.62 -17.61 22.71
N ASP A 121 -14.52 -18.33 22.50
CA ASP A 121 -14.40 -19.76 22.82
C ASP A 121 -13.97 -20.00 24.28
N GLY A 122 -13.73 -18.92 25.03
CA GLY A 122 -13.38 -18.97 26.45
C GLY A 122 -11.89 -18.92 26.73
N GLU A 123 -11.06 -18.77 25.70
CA GLU A 123 -9.63 -18.46 25.82
C GLU A 123 -9.37 -16.94 25.73
N THR A 124 -8.23 -16.54 26.27
CA THR A 124 -7.76 -15.18 26.62
C THR A 124 -7.35 -14.29 25.42
N ASP A 125 -7.92 -14.49 24.24
CA ASP A 125 -7.49 -13.81 23.01
C ASP A 125 -8.17 -12.44 22.85
N LEU A 126 -7.96 -11.58 23.84
CA LEU A 126 -8.28 -10.16 23.71
C LEU A 126 -7.07 -9.41 23.13
N PRO A 127 -7.28 -8.37 22.29
CA PRO A 127 -6.21 -7.44 21.95
C PRO A 127 -5.47 -6.99 23.22
N PRO A 128 -4.14 -6.87 23.18
CA PRO A 128 -3.39 -6.32 24.29
C PRO A 128 -3.91 -4.91 24.61
N GLN A 129 -4.47 -4.74 25.82
CA GLN A 129 -5.09 -3.51 26.33
C GLN A 129 -4.11 -2.33 26.48
N THR A 130 -2.85 -2.50 26.07
CA THR A 130 -1.73 -1.60 26.39
C THR A 130 -0.79 -1.35 25.23
N GLU A 131 -1.06 -1.84 24.03
CA GLU A 131 -0.17 -1.57 22.90
C GLU A 131 -0.49 -0.26 22.19
N ALA A 132 0.58 0.47 21.89
CA ALA A 132 0.62 1.48 20.85
C ALA A 132 0.02 0.90 19.57
N GLU A 133 -0.77 1.71 18.86
CA GLU A 133 -1.23 1.53 17.47
C GLU A 133 -1.16 0.10 16.93
N GLN A 134 -2.32 -0.56 16.87
CA GLN A 134 -2.45 -1.85 16.22
C GLN A 134 -2.55 -1.66 14.71
N PHE A 135 -2.25 -2.68 13.91
CA PHE A 135 -2.26 -2.55 12.45
C PHE A 135 -2.80 -3.80 11.75
N PHE A 136 -3.40 -3.58 10.59
CA PHE A 136 -3.64 -4.61 9.59
C PHE A 136 -3.02 -4.16 8.26
N THR A 137 -2.79 -5.10 7.34
CA THR A 137 -2.19 -4.80 6.04
C THR A 137 -3.05 -5.26 4.88
N LEU A 138 -2.94 -4.54 3.76
CA LEU A 138 -3.56 -4.86 2.47
C LEU A 138 -2.44 -4.99 1.43
N GLN A 139 -2.44 -6.05 0.63
CA GLN A 139 -1.46 -6.22 -0.44
C GLN A 139 -2.07 -5.83 -1.78
N ILE A 140 -1.52 -4.81 -2.43
CA ILE A 140 -1.94 -4.43 -3.78
C ILE A 140 -1.53 -5.54 -4.76
N ALA A 141 -2.48 -5.95 -5.61
CA ALA A 141 -2.26 -6.92 -6.67
C ALA A 141 -1.41 -6.30 -7.79
N ASP A 142 -0.40 -7.03 -8.26
CA ASP A 142 0.43 -6.65 -9.40
C ASP A 142 0.99 -5.22 -9.33
N PHE A 143 1.38 -4.77 -8.11
CA PHE A 143 1.80 -3.39 -7.83
C PHE A 143 2.85 -2.85 -8.82
N GLY A 144 3.87 -3.66 -9.15
CA GLY A 144 4.92 -3.30 -10.11
C GLY A 144 4.46 -3.16 -11.57
N SER A 145 3.18 -3.42 -11.87
CA SER A 145 2.57 -3.25 -13.19
C SER A 145 1.49 -2.17 -13.23
N LEU A 146 1.23 -1.50 -12.11
CA LEU A 146 0.33 -0.35 -12.10
C LEU A 146 0.88 0.76 -12.98
N ALA A 147 -0.03 1.43 -13.69
CA ALA A 147 0.35 2.62 -14.44
C ALA A 147 0.78 3.73 -13.48
N GLU A 148 1.67 4.61 -13.93
CA GLU A 148 2.01 5.82 -13.20
C GLU A 148 0.74 6.62 -12.85
N GLY A 149 0.65 7.06 -11.60
CA GLY A 149 -0.47 7.86 -11.13
C GLY A 149 -0.66 7.81 -9.62
N THR A 150 -1.74 8.46 -9.19
CA THR A 150 -2.20 8.46 -7.80
C THR A 150 -3.46 7.61 -7.73
N TYR A 151 -3.48 6.67 -6.79
CA TYR A 151 -4.62 5.80 -6.50
C TYR A 151 -5.03 5.96 -5.04
N GLU A 152 -6.30 5.80 -4.73
CA GLU A 152 -6.81 5.91 -3.37
C GLU A 152 -7.35 4.57 -2.85
N ILE A 153 -7.14 4.32 -1.55
CA ILE A 153 -7.76 3.24 -0.78
C ILE A 153 -8.48 3.88 0.40
N ALA A 154 -9.81 3.95 0.33
CA ALA A 154 -10.66 4.47 1.39
C ALA A 154 -11.15 3.34 2.28
N ILE A 155 -11.03 3.55 3.60
CA ILE A 155 -11.44 2.58 4.62
C ILE A 155 -12.31 3.27 5.65
N ALA A 156 -13.52 2.76 5.84
CA ALA A 156 -14.49 3.32 6.77
C ALA A 156 -15.29 2.23 7.50
N ALA A 157 -16.01 2.62 8.56
CA ALA A 157 -17.00 1.75 9.18
C ALA A 157 -18.08 1.35 8.18
N ASP A 158 -18.50 0.11 8.30
CA ASP A 158 -19.71 -0.39 7.67
C ASP A 158 -20.86 -0.38 8.67
N ASP A 159 -21.71 0.66 8.60
CA ASP A 159 -22.93 0.77 9.41
C ASP A 159 -23.87 -0.42 9.19
N VAL A 160 -23.84 -1.05 8.01
CA VAL A 160 -24.65 -2.22 7.69
C VAL A 160 -24.09 -3.46 8.36
N ARG A 161 -22.77 -3.57 8.49
CA ARG A 161 -22.10 -4.71 9.13
C ARG A 161 -21.88 -4.56 10.63
N GLY A 162 -22.43 -3.52 11.26
CA GLY A 162 -22.41 -3.34 12.71
C GLY A 162 -21.23 -2.52 13.23
N GLY A 163 -20.44 -1.94 12.32
CA GLY A 163 -19.31 -1.08 12.66
C GLY A 163 -18.28 -1.78 13.54
N VAL A 164 -17.72 -1.03 14.48
CA VAL A 164 -16.69 -1.52 15.40
C VAL A 164 -17.29 -1.63 16.80
N VAL A 165 -17.04 -2.73 17.49
CA VAL A 165 -17.70 -3.04 18.77
C VAL A 165 -16.72 -3.52 19.84
N SER A 166 -16.99 -3.17 21.10
CA SER A 166 -16.39 -3.74 22.32
C SER A 166 -17.43 -4.55 23.09
N GLU A 167 -17.04 -5.11 24.24
CA GLU A 167 -17.98 -5.68 25.21
C GLU A 167 -18.96 -4.65 25.78
N ALA A 168 -18.59 -3.36 25.83
CA ALA A 168 -19.44 -2.29 26.37
C ALA A 168 -20.35 -1.61 25.35
N GLY A 169 -20.10 -1.78 24.05
CA GLY A 169 -20.95 -1.23 23.00
C GLY A 169 -20.22 -0.92 21.70
N ALA A 170 -20.91 -0.22 20.80
CA ALA A 170 -20.36 0.21 19.53
C ALA A 170 -19.42 1.43 19.69
N PHE A 171 -18.41 1.48 18.84
CA PHE A 171 -17.54 2.63 18.66
C PHE A 171 -18.03 3.49 17.49
N ASP A 172 -17.74 4.79 17.59
CA ASP A 172 -17.67 5.62 16.39
C ASP A 172 -16.36 5.33 15.64
N VAL A 173 -16.38 5.42 14.31
CA VAL A 173 -15.18 5.13 13.50
C VAL A 173 -14.84 6.34 12.66
N VAL A 174 -13.65 6.86 12.91
CA VAL A 174 -13.02 7.82 12.01
C VAL A 174 -12.24 7.00 10.99
N GLY A 175 -12.78 6.92 9.78
CA GLY A 175 -12.15 6.26 8.64
C GLY A 175 -10.86 6.96 8.19
N THR A 176 -10.16 6.33 7.24
CA THR A 176 -8.93 6.87 6.63
C THR A 176 -8.96 6.69 5.12
N THR A 177 -8.17 7.50 4.41
CA THR A 177 -7.90 7.32 2.99
C THR A 177 -6.39 7.26 2.83
N ILE A 178 -5.91 6.20 2.18
CA ILE A 178 -4.50 5.96 1.92
C ILE A 178 -4.23 6.32 0.46
N THR A 179 -3.24 7.17 0.25
CA THR A 179 -2.81 7.57 -1.08
C THR A 179 -1.65 6.69 -1.53
N VAL A 180 -1.84 6.01 -2.65
CA VAL A 180 -0.82 5.19 -3.30
C VAL A 180 -0.27 5.99 -4.48
N GLU A 181 0.97 6.46 -4.35
CA GLU A 181 1.68 7.11 -5.46
C GLU A 181 2.53 6.07 -6.18
N VAL A 182 2.13 5.75 -7.40
CA VAL A 182 2.95 4.98 -8.33
C VAL A 182 3.65 5.99 -9.21
N SER A 183 4.90 6.32 -8.86
CA SER A 183 5.78 7.03 -9.77
C SER A 183 6.29 6.06 -10.82
N ALA A 184 6.65 6.59 -11.99
CA ALA A 184 7.49 5.84 -12.90
C ALA A 184 8.77 5.47 -12.15
N GLY A 185 8.93 4.19 -11.85
CA GLY A 185 10.09 3.67 -11.14
C GLY A 185 11.32 3.83 -12.02
N ALA A 186 12.08 4.89 -11.78
CA ALA A 186 13.34 5.15 -12.47
C ALA A 186 14.15 6.28 -11.80
N GLU A 187 14.28 6.30 -10.47
CA GLU A 187 15.48 6.97 -9.94
C GLU A 187 16.68 6.14 -10.41
N CYS A 188 17.55 6.76 -11.20
CA CYS A 188 18.77 6.10 -11.61
C CYS A 188 19.70 6.06 -10.40
N ASP A 189 19.87 4.86 -9.83
CA ASP A 189 20.82 4.58 -8.75
C ASP A 189 22.28 4.59 -9.23
N CYS A 190 22.49 4.46 -10.54
CA CYS A 190 23.81 4.44 -11.17
C CYS A 190 23.81 5.13 -12.54
N TYR A 191 24.02 6.46 -12.61
CA TYR A 191 24.03 7.14 -13.91
C TYR A 191 25.17 6.65 -14.79
N GLY A 192 24.87 6.48 -16.07
CA GLY A 192 25.75 5.92 -17.08
C GLY A 192 25.74 4.39 -17.17
N ASP A 193 25.21 3.67 -16.17
CA ASP A 193 24.97 2.22 -16.23
C ASP A 193 23.57 2.00 -16.79
N VAL A 194 23.51 1.50 -18.03
CA VAL A 194 22.25 1.22 -18.71
C VAL A 194 22.10 -0.28 -18.85
N PRO A 195 20.89 -0.85 -18.72
CA PRO A 195 20.70 -2.28 -18.82
C PRO A 195 21.31 -2.83 -20.12
N THR A 196 22.21 -3.81 -20.07
CA THR A 196 22.76 -4.43 -21.30
C THR A 196 22.21 -5.84 -21.45
N PHE A 197 22.15 -6.34 -22.69
CA PHE A 197 21.53 -7.65 -22.92
C PHE A 197 22.41 -8.74 -22.32
N ASN A 198 21.92 -9.39 -21.27
CA ASN A 198 22.56 -10.53 -20.66
C ASN A 198 21.97 -11.84 -21.24
N PRO A 199 22.72 -12.57 -22.08
CA PRO A 199 22.22 -13.81 -22.69
C PRO A 199 22.01 -14.96 -21.68
N ILE A 200 22.61 -14.88 -20.49
CA ILE A 200 22.44 -15.87 -19.42
C ILE A 200 21.09 -15.67 -18.73
N GLU A 201 20.72 -14.42 -18.50
CA GLU A 201 19.48 -14.04 -17.82
C GLU A 201 18.32 -13.83 -18.80
N GLY A 202 18.60 -13.79 -20.11
CA GLY A 202 17.61 -13.72 -21.18
C GLY A 202 16.92 -12.35 -21.28
N GLY A 203 17.54 -11.31 -20.73
CA GLY A 203 16.96 -9.97 -20.62
C GLY A 203 18.03 -8.88 -20.53
N PHE A 204 17.57 -7.65 -20.36
CA PHE A 204 18.45 -6.50 -20.12
C PHE A 204 18.68 -6.35 -18.61
N VAL A 205 19.94 -6.23 -18.20
CA VAL A 205 20.33 -6.18 -16.79
C VAL A 205 21.44 -5.16 -16.60
N ARG A 206 21.35 -4.37 -15.53
CA ARG A 206 22.40 -3.46 -15.07
C ARG A 206 23.45 -4.22 -14.29
N ASP A 207 24.72 -3.98 -14.56
CA ASP A 207 25.83 -4.70 -13.94
C ASP A 207 26.50 -3.91 -12.80
N GLY A 208 26.00 -2.70 -12.50
CA GLY A 208 26.45 -1.85 -11.42
C GLY A 208 27.72 -1.07 -11.75
N VAL A 209 28.16 -1.08 -13.00
CA VAL A 209 29.35 -0.38 -13.47
C VAL A 209 29.08 0.33 -14.79
N VAL A 210 29.83 1.39 -15.04
CA VAL A 210 29.78 2.10 -16.32
C VAL A 210 30.93 1.61 -17.19
N ASN A 211 30.61 0.93 -18.29
CA ASN A 211 31.59 0.33 -19.18
C ASN A 211 31.22 0.53 -20.66
N VAL A 212 32.00 -0.08 -21.56
CA VAL A 212 31.86 0.10 -23.00
C VAL A 212 30.53 -0.48 -23.53
N ASN A 213 29.94 -1.47 -22.86
CA ASN A 213 28.66 -2.03 -23.26
C ASN A 213 27.54 -1.01 -23.06
N ASP A 214 27.57 -0.26 -21.95
CA ASP A 214 26.64 0.83 -21.68
C ASP A 214 26.73 1.91 -22.76
N LEU A 215 27.96 2.37 -23.01
CA LEU A 215 28.23 3.36 -24.04
C LEU A 215 27.73 2.91 -25.42
N ASN A 216 27.96 1.66 -25.79
CA ASN A 216 27.50 1.13 -27.08
C ASN A 216 25.97 1.11 -27.17
N ARG A 217 25.27 0.76 -26.09
CA ARG A 217 23.80 0.81 -26.04
C ARG A 217 23.29 2.24 -26.21
N VAL A 218 23.84 3.20 -25.48
CA VAL A 218 23.44 4.62 -25.58
C VAL A 218 23.70 5.15 -26.99
N ILE A 219 24.85 4.83 -27.59
CA ILE A 219 25.16 5.21 -28.97
C ILE A 219 24.20 4.58 -29.97
N ASP A 220 23.87 3.29 -29.83
CA ASP A 220 22.94 2.61 -30.73
C ASP A 220 21.54 3.22 -30.68
N ALA A 221 21.06 3.56 -29.47
CA ALA A 221 19.81 4.28 -29.27
C ALA A 221 19.85 5.68 -29.90
N TYR A 222 20.91 6.45 -29.67
CA TYR A 222 21.09 7.79 -30.24
C TYR A 222 21.11 7.78 -31.77
N VAL A 223 21.81 6.80 -32.37
CA VAL A 223 21.86 6.63 -33.83
C VAL A 223 20.51 6.19 -34.38
N THR A 224 19.82 5.27 -33.70
CA THR A 224 18.49 4.76 -34.10
C THR A 224 17.44 5.86 -34.05
N ALA A 225 17.48 6.72 -33.04
CA ALA A 225 16.62 7.90 -32.93
C ALA A 225 16.97 9.00 -33.96
N GLY A 226 18.18 8.95 -34.55
CA GLY A 226 18.66 9.95 -35.50
C GLY A 226 19.14 11.25 -34.85
N GLY A 227 19.46 11.23 -33.55
CA GLY A 227 19.88 12.40 -32.77
C GLY A 227 19.48 12.31 -31.30
N PRO A 228 19.53 13.45 -30.57
CA PRO A 228 19.05 13.51 -29.20
C PRO A 228 17.60 13.03 -29.10
N PHE A 229 17.31 12.29 -28.04
CA PHE A 229 15.99 11.74 -27.78
C PHE A 229 15.59 12.03 -26.33
N ALA A 230 14.28 12.22 -26.12
CA ALA A 230 13.74 12.34 -24.76
C ALA A 230 14.02 11.05 -24.01
N VAL A 231 14.24 11.15 -22.70
CA VAL A 231 14.36 9.98 -21.82
C VAL A 231 13.18 9.05 -22.06
N ASP A 232 13.50 7.78 -22.35
CA ASP A 232 12.53 6.73 -22.57
C ASP A 232 12.67 5.68 -21.47
N GLU A 233 11.74 5.73 -20.52
CA GLU A 233 11.64 4.78 -19.42
C GLU A 233 11.28 3.38 -19.92
N ALA A 234 10.49 3.26 -21.00
CA ALA A 234 10.12 1.97 -21.58
C ALA A 234 11.31 1.29 -22.29
N ALA A 235 12.30 2.07 -22.71
CA ALA A 235 13.58 1.57 -23.22
C ALA A 235 14.64 1.36 -22.12
N GLU A 236 14.31 1.68 -20.86
CA GLU A 236 15.21 1.66 -19.70
C GLU A 236 16.49 2.48 -19.93
N LEU A 237 16.40 3.56 -20.71
CA LEU A 237 17.53 4.44 -21.05
C LEU A 237 17.58 5.70 -20.20
N TYR A 238 16.74 5.81 -19.18
CA TYR A 238 16.71 6.97 -18.29
C TYR A 238 18.02 7.17 -17.52
N CYS A 239 18.76 6.09 -17.23
CA CYS A 239 20.11 6.16 -16.67
C CYS A 239 21.16 6.72 -17.64
N ALA A 240 20.83 6.84 -18.92
CA ALA A 240 21.70 7.45 -19.92
C ALA A 240 21.62 8.98 -19.94
N ASP A 241 20.62 9.61 -19.30
CA ASP A 241 20.57 11.07 -19.11
C ASP A 241 21.40 11.37 -17.86
N VAL A 242 22.67 11.71 -18.09
CA VAL A 242 23.66 11.83 -17.02
C VAL A 242 23.62 13.26 -16.48
N PRO A 243 23.51 13.45 -15.15
CA PRO A 243 23.48 14.77 -14.55
C PRO A 243 24.70 15.59 -15.00
N THR A 244 24.43 16.74 -15.63
CA THR A 244 25.48 17.70 -15.98
C THR A 244 25.37 18.93 -15.10
N PHE A 245 26.50 19.59 -14.85
CA PHE A 245 26.51 20.78 -14.00
C PHE A 245 25.71 21.91 -14.67
N ASN A 246 24.58 22.28 -14.06
CA ASN A 246 23.78 23.43 -14.46
C ASN A 246 24.17 24.66 -13.63
N PRO A 247 24.86 25.66 -14.24
CA PRO A 247 25.30 26.85 -13.52
C PRO A 247 24.15 27.78 -13.10
N ILE A 248 22.95 27.60 -13.66
CA ILE A 248 21.76 28.39 -13.33
C ILE A 248 21.11 27.88 -12.05
N GLU A 249 21.04 26.56 -11.89
CA GLU A 249 20.41 25.89 -10.74
C GLU A 249 21.40 25.57 -9.62
N GLY A 250 22.70 25.65 -9.90
CA GLY A 250 23.76 25.49 -8.89
C GLY A 250 23.99 24.05 -8.45
N GLY A 251 23.80 23.09 -9.36
CA GLY A 251 23.93 21.66 -9.08
C GLY A 251 24.05 20.82 -10.35
N PHE A 252 24.20 19.52 -10.18
CA PHE A 252 24.08 18.54 -11.26
C PHE A 252 22.61 18.20 -11.46
N VAL A 253 22.12 18.32 -12.68
CA VAL A 253 20.74 18.02 -13.05
C VAL A 253 20.72 17.27 -14.37
N THR A 254 19.78 16.34 -14.50
CA THR A 254 19.43 15.73 -15.78
C THR A 254 18.66 16.74 -16.63
N ASP A 255 18.81 16.68 -17.96
CA ASP A 255 18.18 17.65 -18.86
C ASP A 255 16.93 17.09 -19.58
N GLY A 256 16.55 15.85 -19.25
CA GLY A 256 15.41 15.13 -19.81
C GLY A 256 15.68 14.57 -21.20
N GLN A 257 16.91 14.67 -21.72
CA GLN A 257 17.28 14.23 -23.06
C GLN A 257 18.62 13.50 -23.06
N VAL A 258 18.63 12.29 -23.59
CA VAL A 258 19.88 11.59 -23.88
C VAL A 258 20.50 12.19 -25.14
N ASN A 259 21.66 12.82 -24.97
CA ASN A 259 22.34 13.60 -25.99
C ASN A 259 23.87 13.42 -25.94
N VAL A 260 24.60 14.23 -26.71
CA VAL A 260 26.06 14.12 -26.83
C VAL A 260 26.77 14.46 -25.52
N ASN A 261 26.19 15.30 -24.66
CA ASN A 261 26.77 15.62 -23.36
C ASN A 261 26.80 14.38 -22.46
N ASP A 262 25.74 13.58 -22.47
CA ASP A 262 25.66 12.35 -21.68
C ASP A 262 26.64 11.30 -22.18
N ILE A 263 26.70 11.12 -23.52
CA ILE A 263 27.69 10.23 -24.15
C ILE A 263 29.11 10.65 -23.74
N ASN A 264 29.41 11.95 -23.74
CA ASN A 264 30.71 12.44 -23.31
C ASN A 264 30.97 12.20 -21.81
N ALA A 265 29.95 12.29 -20.96
CA ALA A 265 30.06 12.00 -19.54
C ALA A 265 30.36 10.52 -19.27
N ILE A 266 29.65 9.61 -19.95
CA ILE A 266 29.91 8.16 -19.91
C ILE A 266 31.32 7.85 -20.41
N VAL A 267 31.72 8.43 -21.55
CA VAL A 267 33.08 8.27 -22.08
C VAL A 267 34.14 8.76 -21.10
N ALA A 268 33.92 9.91 -20.46
CA ALA A 268 34.84 10.45 -19.46
C ALA A 268 34.99 9.50 -18.26
N ALA A 269 33.90 8.96 -17.74
CA ALA A 269 33.92 8.00 -16.63
C ALA A 269 34.74 6.75 -16.99
N ILE A 270 34.53 6.18 -18.18
CA ILE A 270 35.27 5.02 -18.69
C ILE A 270 36.76 5.34 -18.85
N ILE A 271 37.10 6.53 -19.38
CA ILE A 271 38.50 6.96 -19.55
C ILE A 271 39.19 7.13 -18.18
N ASP A 272 38.51 7.73 -17.21
CA ASP A 272 39.04 7.94 -15.86
C ASP A 272 39.27 6.61 -15.13
N ALA A 273 38.46 5.58 -15.44
CA ALA A 273 38.68 4.20 -15.00
C ALA A 273 39.77 3.45 -15.78
N GLY A 274 40.47 4.10 -16.72
CA GLY A 274 41.52 3.49 -17.53
C GLY A 274 41.00 2.60 -18.66
N GLY A 275 39.76 2.80 -19.10
CA GLY A 275 39.10 2.02 -20.15
C GLY A 275 38.47 0.71 -19.66
N GLY A 276 38.39 0.51 -18.35
CA GLY A 276 37.70 -0.61 -17.71
C GLY A 276 36.36 -0.19 -17.11
N ASP A 277 35.93 -0.95 -16.11
CA ASP A 277 34.67 -0.70 -15.39
C ASP A 277 34.81 0.54 -14.51
N ALA A 278 34.06 1.59 -14.84
CA ALA A 278 33.99 2.80 -14.05
C ALA A 278 32.91 2.66 -12.96
N PRO A 279 33.10 3.30 -11.79
CA PRO A 279 32.02 3.43 -10.82
C PRO A 279 30.88 4.27 -11.39
N CYS A 280 29.69 4.10 -10.82
CA CYS A 280 28.52 4.91 -11.14
C CYS A 280 28.82 6.41 -11.14
N ILE A 281 28.26 7.13 -12.11
CA ILE A 281 28.26 8.59 -12.11
C ILE A 281 27.23 9.01 -11.05
N GLN A 282 27.69 9.55 -9.92
CA GLN A 282 26.79 10.01 -8.85
C GLN A 282 26.42 11.49 -9.03
N GLN A 283 25.26 11.89 -8.50
CA GLN A 283 24.85 13.28 -8.34
C GLN A 283 25.72 14.03 -7.33
#